data_AF-A0A7W0U7G9-F1
#
_entry.id   AF-A0A7W0U7G9-F1
#
_cell.length_a   1.000
_cell.length_b   1.000
_cell.length_c   1.000
_cell.angle_alpha   90.00
_cell.angle_beta   90.00
_cell.angle_gamma   90.00
#
_symmetry.space_group_name_H-M   'P 1'
#
loop_
_entity.id
_entity.type
_entity.pdbx_description
1 polymer ?
#
loop_
_entity_poly.entity_id
_entity_poly.type
_entity_poly.pdbx_seq_one_letter_code
_entity_poly.pdbx_strand_id
1 'polypeptide(L)'
;MDYTSSPDLKLSQDATIVLALARTSLPFAMSRTQEAERWLRVLRMHGHVGAALQSLGVPEGPLEGASDTRPARGRWEDGRRHDDTVARVCCRALDFASQSAAETVGTVHILFAVLATYGWTFDHELYRRGTCRAEVFAELAGEPVASVVDA
;
A
#
# COMPACT_ATOMS: atom_id res chain seq x y z
N MET A 1 16.78 15.46 -32.00
CA MET A 1 15.57 15.43 -31.15
C MET A 1 15.83 14.30 -30.17
N ASP A 2 16.50 14.62 -29.07
CA ASP A 2 16.97 13.62 -28.13
C ASP A 2 15.79 13.17 -27.29
N TYR A 3 15.27 11.98 -27.56
CA TYR A 3 14.41 11.28 -26.62
C TYR A 3 15.31 10.92 -25.45
N THR A 4 15.35 11.77 -24.43
CA THR A 4 15.82 11.36 -23.11
C THR A 4 14.99 10.14 -22.73
N SER A 5 15.57 8.94 -22.81
CA SER A 5 15.04 7.76 -22.16
C SER A 5 14.67 8.19 -20.75
N SER A 6 13.37 8.23 -20.44
CA SER A 6 12.95 8.25 -19.05
C SER A 6 13.71 7.10 -18.38
N PRO A 7 14.47 7.34 -17.30
CA PRO A 7 15.21 6.28 -16.66
C PRO A 7 14.21 5.17 -16.31
N ASP A 8 14.53 3.94 -16.71
CA ASP A 8 13.75 2.76 -16.31
C ASP A 8 13.95 2.61 -14.80
N LEU A 9 13.10 3.28 -14.03
CA LEU A 9 13.27 3.45 -12.60
C LEU A 9 13.24 2.08 -11.94
N LYS A 10 14.33 1.76 -11.23
CA LYS A 10 14.44 0.49 -10.53
C LYS A 10 13.60 0.53 -9.26
N LEU A 11 12.91 -0.58 -8.99
CA LEU A 11 12.30 -0.83 -7.70
C LEU A 11 13.38 -0.97 -6.63
N SER A 12 13.17 -0.37 -5.46
CA SER A 12 13.97 -0.71 -4.29
C SER A 12 13.72 -2.16 -3.87
N GLN A 13 14.60 -2.71 -3.03
CA GLN A 13 14.42 -4.07 -2.49
C GLN A 13 13.11 -4.19 -1.71
N ASP A 14 12.82 -3.25 -0.81
CA ASP A 14 11.57 -3.25 -0.05
C ASP A 14 10.34 -3.10 -0.94
N ALA A 15 10.40 -2.24 -1.97
CA ALA A 15 9.31 -2.09 -2.93
C ALA A 15 9.06 -3.40 -3.71
N THR A 16 10.13 -4.10 -4.08
CA THR A 16 10.04 -5.42 -4.72
C THR A 16 9.38 -6.45 -3.81
N ILE A 17 9.79 -6.49 -2.53
CA ILE A 17 9.20 -7.40 -1.54
C ILE A 17 7.71 -7.09 -1.35
N VAL A 18 7.35 -5.82 -1.19
CA VAL A 18 5.95 -5.39 -1.04
C VAL A 18 5.10 -5.84 -2.22
N LEU A 19 5.55 -5.59 -3.46
CA LEU A 19 4.80 -6.01 -4.64
C LEU A 19 4.71 -7.53 -4.75
N ALA A 20 5.79 -8.27 -4.43
CA ALA A 20 5.78 -9.72 -4.45
C ALA A 20 4.80 -10.33 -3.44
N LEU A 21 4.78 -9.81 -2.20
CA LEU A 21 3.85 -10.25 -1.16
C LEU A 21 2.40 -9.83 -1.46
N ALA A 22 2.19 -8.68 -2.09
CA ALA A 22 0.86 -8.29 -2.55
C ALA A 22 0.32 -9.28 -3.61
N ARG A 23 1.14 -9.69 -4.58
CA ARG A 23 0.77 -10.68 -5.61
C ARG A 23 0.34 -12.02 -5.02
N THR A 24 0.95 -12.43 -3.92
CA THR A 24 0.61 -13.71 -3.28
C THR A 24 -0.55 -13.59 -2.30
N SER A 25 -0.80 -12.41 -1.71
CA SER A 25 -1.84 -12.24 -0.70
C SER A 25 -3.19 -11.77 -1.26
N LEU A 26 -3.20 -10.89 -2.26
CA LEU A 26 -4.43 -10.31 -2.83
C LEU A 26 -5.38 -11.34 -3.47
N PRO A 27 -4.93 -12.43 -4.11
CA PRO A 27 -5.85 -13.45 -4.66
C PRO A 27 -6.81 -14.08 -3.66
N PHE A 28 -6.55 -13.93 -2.35
CA PHE A 28 -7.42 -14.41 -1.28
C PHE A 28 -8.42 -13.37 -0.78
N ALA A 29 -8.36 -12.13 -1.28
CA ALA A 29 -9.29 -11.09 -0.91
C ALA A 29 -10.63 -11.30 -1.62
N MET A 30 -11.71 -11.31 -0.84
CA MET A 30 -13.08 -11.40 -1.35
C MET A 30 -13.75 -10.03 -1.51
N SER A 31 -13.05 -8.95 -1.16
CA SER A 31 -13.57 -7.58 -1.25
C SER A 31 -12.46 -6.54 -1.37
N ARG A 32 -12.80 -5.35 -1.85
CA ARG A 32 -11.90 -4.18 -1.89
C ARG A 32 -11.34 -3.82 -0.50
N THR A 33 -12.14 -3.96 0.55
CA THR A 33 -11.71 -3.75 1.93
C THR A 33 -10.65 -4.77 2.33
N GLN A 34 -10.87 -6.03 2.00
CA GLN A 34 -9.92 -7.12 2.23
C GLN A 34 -8.63 -6.98 1.42
N GLU A 35 -8.68 -6.40 0.23
CA GLU A 35 -7.48 -6.04 -0.54
C GLU A 35 -6.71 -4.90 0.15
N ALA A 36 -7.39 -3.83 0.56
CA ALA A 36 -6.79 -2.70 1.27
C ALA A 36 -6.14 -3.13 2.60
N GLU A 37 -6.79 -4.03 3.35
CA GLU A 37 -6.27 -4.64 4.57
C GLU A 37 -4.92 -5.36 4.32
N ARG A 38 -4.86 -6.14 3.24
CA ARG A 38 -3.65 -6.88 2.84
C ARG A 38 -2.54 -5.94 2.38
N TRP A 39 -2.85 -4.90 1.61
CA TRP A 39 -1.89 -3.87 1.24
C TRP A 39 -1.29 -3.18 2.47
N LEU A 40 -2.15 -2.79 3.43
CA LEU A 40 -1.70 -2.14 4.65
C LEU A 40 -0.81 -3.07 5.48
N ARG A 41 -1.16 -4.36 5.59
CA ARG A 41 -0.31 -5.37 6.24
C ARG A 41 1.07 -5.47 5.59
N VAL A 42 1.12 -5.58 4.26
CA VAL A 42 2.40 -5.73 3.54
C VAL A 42 3.25 -4.46 3.63
N LEU A 43 2.65 -3.28 3.47
CA LEU A 43 3.35 -2.00 3.60
C LEU A 43 3.91 -1.78 5.00
N ARG A 44 3.17 -2.19 6.03
CA ARG A 44 3.56 -2.09 7.44
C ARG A 44 4.83 -2.88 7.80
N MET A 45 5.21 -3.87 7.00
CA MET A 45 6.38 -4.73 7.27
C MET A 45 7.68 -4.26 6.62
N HIS A 46 7.63 -3.37 5.62
CA HIS A 46 8.80 -3.13 4.75
C HIS A 46 9.07 -1.65 4.46
N GLY A 47 10.37 -1.31 4.47
CA GLY A 47 10.89 0.01 4.12
C GLY A 47 10.41 1.15 5.00
N HIS A 48 10.58 2.38 4.47
CA HIS A 48 10.28 3.62 5.19
C HIS A 48 8.81 3.71 5.63
N VAL A 49 7.86 3.34 4.76
CA VAL A 49 6.43 3.29 5.13
C VAL A 49 6.17 2.31 6.28
N GLY A 50 6.84 1.15 6.28
CA GLY A 50 6.74 0.20 7.38
C GLY A 50 7.19 0.79 8.70
N ALA A 51 8.33 1.49 8.72
CA ALA A 51 8.86 2.16 9.90
C ALA A 51 7.92 3.28 10.40
N ALA A 52 7.36 4.10 9.50
CA ALA A 52 6.43 5.15 9.86
C ALA A 52 5.13 4.58 10.48
N LEU A 53 4.53 3.56 9.86
CA LEU A 53 3.35 2.91 10.41
C LEU A 53 3.64 2.22 11.76
N GLN A 54 4.86 1.69 11.96
CA GLN A 54 5.31 1.14 13.24
C GLN A 54 5.38 2.19 14.34
N SER A 55 5.98 3.35 14.03
CA SER A 55 6.11 4.50 14.93
C SER A 55 4.74 5.01 15.40
N LEU A 56 3.78 5.06 14.47
CA LEU A 56 2.38 5.43 14.75
C LEU A 56 1.58 4.38 15.53
N GLY A 57 2.21 3.28 15.96
CA GLY A 57 1.56 2.25 16.76
C GLY A 57 0.57 1.38 15.98
N VAL A 58 0.57 1.42 14.64
CA VAL A 58 -0.28 0.56 13.82
C VAL A 58 0.04 -0.90 14.15
N PRO A 59 -0.91 -1.66 14.72
CA PRO A 59 -0.62 -3.00 15.19
C PRO A 59 -0.38 -3.94 14.02
N GLU A 60 0.37 -5.01 14.29
CA GLU A 60 0.36 -6.19 13.44
C GLU A 60 -0.98 -6.91 13.64
N GLY A 61 -2.02 -6.41 12.97
CA GLY A 61 -3.39 -6.85 13.19
C GLY A 61 -3.69 -8.25 12.60
N PRO A 62 -4.40 -9.13 13.34
CA PRO A 62 -5.01 -10.34 12.78
C PRO A 62 -5.94 -10.00 11.60
N LEU A 63 -6.17 -10.97 10.71
CA LEU A 63 -7.18 -10.87 9.66
C LEU A 63 -8.59 -10.79 10.30
N GLU A 64 -9.14 -9.59 10.50
CA GLU A 64 -10.57 -9.42 10.79
C GLU A 64 -11.38 -9.72 9.51
N GLY A 65 -11.44 -10.99 9.15
CA GLY A 65 -12.12 -11.46 7.94
C GLY A 65 -12.05 -12.96 7.67
N ALA A 66 -11.36 -13.76 8.49
CA ALA A 66 -11.31 -15.22 8.30
C ALA A 66 -12.60 -15.96 8.71
N SER A 67 -13.60 -15.27 9.26
CA SER A 67 -14.82 -15.89 9.81
C SER A 67 -15.96 -16.08 8.82
N ASP A 68 -15.81 -15.72 7.54
CA ASP A 68 -16.85 -15.95 6.52
C ASP A 68 -16.29 -16.67 5.28
N THR A 69 -15.67 -17.82 5.51
CA THR A 69 -15.08 -18.67 4.47
C THR A 69 -16.14 -19.55 3.81
N ARG A 70 -17.05 -18.94 3.04
CA ARG A 70 -17.77 -19.70 2.01
C ARG A 70 -16.98 -19.59 0.70
N PRO A 71 -16.45 -20.69 0.12
CA PRO A 71 -15.71 -20.59 -1.13
C PRO A 71 -16.67 -20.16 -2.25
N ALA A 72 -16.54 -18.92 -2.70
CA ALA A 72 -17.24 -18.43 -3.87
C ALA A 72 -16.72 -19.16 -5.12
N ARG A 73 -17.63 -19.66 -5.95
CA ARG A 73 -17.32 -20.19 -7.28
C ARG A 73 -16.89 -18.98 -8.15
N GLY A 74 -15.61 -18.87 -8.50
CA GLY A 74 -15.09 -17.71 -9.26
C GLY A 74 -13.56 -17.51 -9.31
N ARG A 75 -12.79 -18.31 -8.55
CA ARG A 75 -11.34 -18.15 -8.27
C ARG A 75 -10.41 -17.75 -9.45
N TRP A 76 -10.71 -18.14 -10.69
CA TRP A 76 -9.87 -17.83 -11.86
C TRP A 76 -10.08 -16.42 -12.43
N GLU A 77 -11.30 -15.87 -12.34
CA GLU A 77 -11.59 -14.50 -12.77
C GLU A 77 -11.11 -13.51 -11.70
N ASP A 78 -11.28 -13.87 -10.44
CA ASP A 78 -10.78 -13.10 -9.30
C ASP A 78 -9.25 -12.99 -9.33
N GLY A 79 -8.52 -14.09 -9.58
CA GLY A 79 -7.06 -14.08 -9.64
C GLY A 79 -6.50 -13.06 -10.66
N ARG A 80 -7.07 -13.01 -11.87
CA ARG A 80 -6.68 -12.04 -12.91
C ARG A 80 -6.96 -10.60 -12.49
N ARG A 81 -8.12 -10.34 -11.87
CA ARG A 81 -8.47 -9.02 -11.35
C ARG A 81 -7.47 -8.54 -10.28
N HIS A 82 -6.97 -9.45 -9.43
CA HIS A 82 -5.97 -9.11 -8.41
C HIS A 82 -4.59 -8.82 -9.01
N ASP A 83 -4.14 -9.62 -9.99
CA ASP A 83 -2.90 -9.33 -10.74
C ASP A 83 -2.98 -7.98 -11.47
N ASP A 84 -4.12 -7.66 -12.09
CA ASP A 84 -4.37 -6.35 -12.70
C ASP A 84 -4.28 -5.21 -11.69
N THR A 85 -4.63 -5.47 -10.43
CA THR A 85 -4.58 -4.48 -9.36
C THR A 85 -3.15 -4.23 -8.89
N VAL A 86 -2.33 -5.27 -8.73
CA VAL A 86 -0.89 -5.11 -8.44
C VAL A 86 -0.21 -4.37 -9.59
N ALA A 87 -0.48 -4.77 -10.84
CA ALA A 87 0.11 -4.11 -12.01
C ALA A 87 -0.24 -2.62 -12.05
N ARG A 88 -1.51 -2.26 -11.78
CA ARG A 88 -1.97 -0.87 -11.69
C ARG A 88 -1.26 -0.07 -10.59
N VAL A 89 -1.09 -0.67 -9.40
CA VAL A 89 -0.36 -0.04 -8.29
C VAL A 89 1.12 0.16 -8.68
N CYS A 90 1.74 -0.84 -9.32
CA CYS A 90 3.12 -0.74 -9.80
C CYS A 90 3.29 0.40 -10.81
N CYS A 91 2.44 0.48 -11.84
CA CYS A 91 2.47 1.56 -12.82
C CYS A 91 2.32 2.94 -12.17
N ARG A 92 1.37 3.10 -11.24
CA ARG A 92 1.19 4.37 -10.52
C ARG A 92 2.37 4.71 -9.62
N ALA A 93 3.00 3.71 -9.00
CA ALA A 93 4.18 3.94 -8.17
C ALA A 93 5.36 4.44 -9.03
N LEU A 94 5.51 3.92 -10.26
CA LEU A 94 6.47 4.43 -11.25
C LEU A 94 6.16 5.88 -11.63
N ASP A 95 4.89 6.21 -11.88
CA ASP A 95 4.46 7.58 -12.17
C ASP A 95 4.80 8.54 -11.00
N PHE A 96 4.51 8.14 -9.76
CA PHE A 96 4.82 8.94 -8.58
C PHE A 96 6.32 9.13 -8.36
N ALA A 97 7.13 8.08 -8.56
CA ALA A 97 8.58 8.17 -8.47
C ALA A 97 9.17 9.08 -9.57
N SER A 98 8.60 9.04 -10.76
CA SER A 98 9.00 9.91 -11.87
C SER A 98 8.66 11.37 -11.58
N GLN A 99 7.47 11.64 -11.02
CA GLN A 99 7.02 12.98 -10.66
C GLN A 99 7.82 13.59 -9.50
N SER A 100 8.30 12.77 -8.57
CA SER A 100 9.15 13.20 -7.46
C SER A 100 10.64 13.29 -7.83
N ALA A 101 11.00 13.01 -9.09
CA ALA A 101 12.39 12.88 -9.56
C ALA A 101 13.24 11.92 -8.69
N ALA A 102 12.61 10.88 -8.14
CA ALA A 102 13.30 9.89 -7.33
C ALA A 102 14.19 9.00 -8.21
N GLU A 103 15.37 8.64 -7.70
CA GLU A 103 16.27 7.71 -8.39
C GLU A 103 15.75 6.25 -8.39
N THR A 104 14.90 5.90 -7.42
CA THR A 104 14.31 4.57 -7.28
C THR A 104 12.86 4.63 -6.79
N VAL A 105 12.08 3.61 -7.16
CA VAL A 105 10.72 3.43 -6.65
C VAL A 105 10.80 2.78 -5.27
N GLY A 106 10.66 3.59 -4.21
CA GLY A 106 10.51 3.11 -2.83
C GLY A 106 9.07 2.80 -2.37
N THR A 107 8.93 2.35 -1.12
CA THR A 107 7.63 2.00 -0.52
C THR A 107 6.68 3.19 -0.36
N VAL A 108 7.21 4.41 -0.28
CA VAL A 108 6.42 5.66 -0.26
C VAL A 108 5.63 5.83 -1.56
N HIS A 109 6.23 5.55 -2.72
CA HIS A 109 5.51 5.62 -3.99
C HIS A 109 4.41 4.54 -4.10
N ILE A 110 4.65 3.36 -3.52
CA ILE A 110 3.64 2.31 -3.43
C ILE A 110 2.49 2.75 -2.52
N LEU A 111 2.77 3.36 -1.36
CA LEU A 111 1.74 3.90 -0.48
C LEU A 111 0.85 4.91 -1.24
N PHE A 112 1.45 5.87 -1.96
CA PHE A 112 0.69 6.82 -2.77
C PHE A 112 -0.13 6.14 -3.88
N ALA A 113 0.44 5.13 -4.55
CA ALA A 113 -0.27 4.35 -5.55
C ALA A 113 -1.46 3.56 -4.97
N VAL A 114 -1.32 2.99 -3.78
CA VAL A 114 -2.40 2.30 -3.06
C VAL A 114 -3.47 3.30 -2.65
N LEU A 115 -3.10 4.44 -2.05
CA LEU A 115 -4.04 5.51 -1.71
C LEU A 115 -4.83 6.00 -2.93
N ALA A 116 -4.17 6.19 -4.07
CA ALA A 116 -4.83 6.58 -5.32
C ALA A 116 -5.72 5.47 -5.92
N THR A 117 -5.51 4.20 -5.55
CA THR A 117 -6.25 3.05 -6.07
C THR A 117 -7.47 2.69 -5.23
N TYR A 118 -7.37 2.85 -3.91
CA TYR A 118 -8.39 2.46 -2.94
C TYR A 118 -9.09 3.66 -2.29
N GLY A 119 -8.47 4.84 -2.29
CA GLY A 119 -9.04 6.06 -1.73
C GLY A 119 -9.55 5.87 -0.30
N TRP A 120 -10.83 6.21 -0.10
CA TRP A 120 -11.50 6.10 1.19
C TRP A 120 -11.47 4.69 1.79
N THR A 121 -11.44 3.63 0.98
CA THR A 121 -11.35 2.26 1.51
C THR A 121 -10.05 2.02 2.27
N PHE A 122 -8.93 2.59 1.80
CA PHE A 122 -7.66 2.49 2.51
C PHE A 122 -7.62 3.42 3.73
N ASP A 123 -8.23 4.60 3.64
CA ASP A 123 -8.33 5.52 4.79
C ASP A 123 -9.12 4.90 5.94
N HIS A 124 -10.21 4.20 5.62
CA HIS A 124 -10.99 3.47 6.60
C HIS A 124 -10.16 2.37 7.29
N GLU A 125 -9.31 1.67 6.54
CA GLU A 125 -8.42 0.64 7.08
C GLU A 125 -7.28 1.21 7.94
N LEU A 126 -6.77 2.41 7.62
CA LEU A 126 -5.88 3.16 8.50
C LEU A 126 -6.61 3.54 9.81
N TYR A 127 -7.83 4.11 9.68
CA TYR A 127 -8.62 4.57 10.81
C TYR A 127 -8.96 3.43 11.78
N ARG A 128 -9.37 2.27 11.27
CA ARG A 128 -9.61 1.06 12.08
C ARG A 128 -8.39 0.60 12.86
N ARG A 129 -7.19 0.95 12.42
CA ARG A 129 -5.92 0.63 13.09
C ARG A 129 -5.38 1.78 13.94
N GLY A 130 -6.17 2.83 14.16
CA GLY A 130 -5.85 3.92 15.07
C GLY A 130 -4.97 5.01 14.46
N THR A 131 -4.89 5.13 13.13
CA THR A 131 -4.17 6.23 12.48
C THR A 131 -4.94 6.78 11.28
N CYS A 132 -4.52 7.93 10.75
CA CYS A 132 -5.07 8.50 9.52
C CYS A 132 -3.96 8.86 8.52
N ARG A 133 -4.38 9.13 7.27
CA ARG A 133 -3.46 9.52 6.19
C ARG A 133 -2.56 10.70 6.57
N ALA A 134 -3.10 11.70 7.26
CA ALA A 134 -2.36 12.90 7.63
C ALA A 134 -1.21 12.59 8.61
N GLU A 135 -1.46 11.74 9.61
CA GLU A 135 -0.44 11.30 10.56
C GLU A 135 0.65 10.47 9.87
N VAL A 136 0.27 9.56 8.97
CA VAL A 136 1.23 8.78 8.17
C VAL A 136 2.12 9.71 7.33
N PHE A 137 1.56 10.77 6.75
CA PHE A 137 2.35 11.72 5.95
C PHE A 137 3.25 12.59 6.81
N ALA A 138 2.76 13.08 7.94
CA ALA A 138 3.58 13.83 8.89
C ALA A 138 4.75 12.98 9.41
N GLU A 139 4.50 11.72 9.78
CA GLU A 139 5.54 10.80 10.21
C GLU A 139 6.58 10.54 9.11
N LEU A 140 6.15 10.33 7.85
CA LEU A 140 7.06 10.16 6.72
C LEU A 140 7.87 11.41 6.36
N ALA A 141 7.34 12.60 6.65
CA ALA A 141 8.02 13.87 6.48
C ALA A 141 8.98 14.18 7.65
N GLY A 142 8.93 13.41 8.74
CA GLY A 142 9.64 13.70 9.98
C GLY A 142 9.06 14.91 10.73
N GLU A 143 7.80 15.24 10.47
CA GLU A 143 7.08 16.32 11.16
C GLU A 143 6.49 15.81 12.47
N PRO A 144 6.51 16.60 13.56
CA PRO A 144 5.86 16.22 14.80
C PRO A 144 4.34 16.10 14.58
N VAL A 145 3.82 14.88 14.70
CA VAL A 145 2.39 14.60 14.64
C VAL A 145 1.71 15.26 15.83
N ALA A 146 0.94 16.33 15.60
CA ALA A 146 0.08 16.91 16.62
C ALA A 146 -1.01 15.89 16.97
N SER A 147 -0.89 15.23 18.13
CA SER A 147 -1.85 14.23 18.56
C SER A 147 -3.22 14.86 18.77
N VAL A 148 -4.23 14.41 18.03
CA VAL A 148 -5.63 14.87 18.14
C VAL A 148 -6.31 14.19 19.36
N VAL A 149 -5.63 14.15 20.49
CA VAL A 149 -6.15 13.64 21.77
C VAL A 149 -6.06 14.73 22.83
N ASP A 150 -6.74 15.85 22.59
CA ASP A 150 -7.16 16.80 23.63
C ASP A 150 -8.21 17.77 23.04
N ALA A 151 -9.44 17.28 22.86
CA ALA A 151 -10.63 18.09 22.62
C ALA A 151 -11.85 17.47 23.33
#